data_AF-A0A7G1NWW0-F1
#
_entry.id   AF-A0A7G1NWW0-F1
#
_cell.length_a   1.000
_cell.length_b   1.000
_cell.length_c   1.000
_cell.angle_alpha   90.00
_cell.angle_beta   90.00
_cell.angle_gamma   90.00
#
_symmetry.space_group_name_H-M   'P 1'
#
loop_
_entity.id
_entity.type
_entity.pdbx_description
1 polymer ?
#
loop_
_entity_poly.entity_id
_entity_poly.type
_entity_poly.pdbx_seq_one_letter_code
_entity_poly.pdbx_strand_id
1 'polypeptide(L)'
;MAAVVLAVGAGGALSGCGNDDAGTGVRVAPSGSAPASAPRSGTDEKTTDTKTLWLGDSIAGVEAPALGAALKAGGVEFKNASSDGGGTVVEGDKMSMPIARSTWKALGRDIASFRPDVIAYQITTYDWGTAQQQRASYEKLAKTARDAGAELVLVSAPPYKVDDFYKKYAGAIKSAPKAAEEVADASGGTVHFYDASALWGTDGAAAKAQRSSDGIHSCQQGSAAFAKWFTERLGKQYGFTPAAPDQWAKDPWVGDRRYAKLGCG
;
A
#
# COMPACT_ATOMS: atom_id res chain seq x y z
N MET A 1 36.28 -10.31 38.53
CA MET A 1 35.90 -11.70 38.87
C MET A 1 35.06 -12.20 37.70
N ALA A 2 35.63 -12.85 36.68
CA ALA A 2 35.91 -14.31 36.58
C ALA A 2 34.65 -15.15 36.94
N ALA A 3 34.11 -16.05 36.11
CA ALA A 3 34.83 -17.03 35.30
C ALA A 3 34.08 -17.46 34.02
N VAL A 4 34.88 -17.89 33.04
CA VAL A 4 34.57 -18.67 31.84
C VAL A 4 34.80 -20.15 32.15
N VAL A 5 33.99 -21.05 31.58
CA VAL A 5 34.38 -22.46 31.37
C VAL A 5 34.03 -22.88 29.95
N LEU A 6 35.05 -23.34 29.24
CA LEU A 6 35.06 -24.00 27.93
C LEU A 6 34.76 -25.50 28.07
N ALA A 7 34.20 -26.12 27.02
CA ALA A 7 34.54 -27.49 26.65
C ALA A 7 34.37 -27.71 25.14
N VAL A 8 35.40 -28.32 24.56
CA VAL A 8 35.64 -28.64 23.14
C VAL A 8 35.27 -30.10 22.88
N GLY A 9 34.78 -30.41 21.67
CA GLY A 9 34.70 -31.78 21.16
C GLY A 9 34.92 -31.81 19.65
N ALA A 10 35.91 -32.58 19.20
CA ALA A 10 36.41 -32.69 17.84
C ALA A 10 36.16 -34.09 17.22
N GLY A 11 36.25 -34.17 15.89
CA GLY A 11 36.45 -35.41 15.09
C GLY A 11 35.19 -35.86 14.33
N GLY A 12 35.24 -36.25 13.06
CA GLY A 12 36.32 -36.47 12.10
C GLY A 12 35.75 -36.72 10.69
N ALA A 13 36.60 -36.59 9.67
CA ALA A 13 36.26 -36.79 8.26
C ALA A 13 36.35 -38.27 7.83
N LEU A 14 35.50 -38.70 6.89
CA LEU A 14 35.79 -39.82 5.98
C LEU A 14 35.26 -39.50 4.57
N SER A 15 36.21 -39.55 3.63
CA SER A 15 36.07 -39.53 2.18
C SER A 15 35.53 -40.86 1.63
N GLY A 16 34.81 -40.83 0.50
CA GLY A 16 34.50 -42.01 -0.30
C GLY A 16 34.07 -41.65 -1.71
N CYS A 17 35.01 -41.73 -2.67
CA CYS A 17 34.75 -41.81 -4.11
C CYS A 17 34.99 -43.25 -4.57
N GLY A 18 34.20 -43.72 -5.54
CA GLY A 18 34.51 -44.85 -6.43
C GLY A 18 33.75 -46.15 -6.15
N ASN A 19 32.94 -46.61 -7.11
CA ASN A 19 33.42 -47.53 -8.13
C ASN A 19 32.36 -47.81 -9.20
N ASP A 20 32.77 -47.66 -10.46
CA ASP A 20 32.20 -48.36 -11.61
C ASP A 20 32.62 -49.83 -11.56
N ASP A 21 31.72 -50.74 -11.91
CA ASP A 21 32.11 -52.05 -12.43
C ASP A 21 31.13 -52.55 -13.50
N ALA A 22 31.74 -53.04 -14.57
CA ALA A 22 31.14 -53.44 -15.82
C ALA A 22 30.45 -54.81 -15.73
N GLY A 23 29.30 -54.93 -16.40
CA GLY A 23 28.64 -56.20 -16.66
C GLY A 23 27.98 -56.18 -18.04
N THR A 24 28.63 -56.83 -19.01
CA THR A 24 28.22 -56.97 -20.40
C THR A 24 26.93 -57.78 -20.56
N GLY A 25 25.93 -57.20 -21.23
CA GLY A 25 24.71 -57.88 -21.69
C GLY A 25 24.17 -57.22 -22.97
N VAL A 26 24.03 -58.01 -24.03
CA VAL A 26 23.78 -57.59 -25.43
C VAL A 26 22.29 -57.33 -25.72
N ARG A 27 22.03 -56.19 -26.38
CA ARG A 27 20.92 -55.81 -27.31
C ARG A 27 19.46 -55.99 -26.87
N VAL A 28 18.66 -54.91 -26.94
CA VAL A 28 17.65 -54.61 -27.99
C VAL A 28 17.19 -53.16 -27.80
N ALA A 29 17.20 -52.36 -28.88
CA ALA A 29 16.53 -51.07 -28.92
C ALA A 29 15.05 -51.26 -29.31
N PRO A 30 14.12 -50.56 -28.64
CA PRO A 30 12.94 -50.04 -29.30
C PRO A 30 12.96 -48.52 -29.29
N SER A 31 12.90 -47.95 -30.50
CA SER A 31 12.48 -46.58 -30.74
C SER A 31 11.12 -46.32 -30.09
N GLY A 32 10.95 -45.19 -29.41
CA GLY A 32 9.61 -44.69 -29.09
C GLY A 32 9.52 -43.86 -27.82
N SER A 33 9.19 -42.58 -28.02
CA SER A 33 8.59 -41.66 -27.05
C SER A 33 9.53 -41.01 -26.04
N ALA A 34 10.00 -39.82 -26.41
CA ALA A 34 10.45 -38.82 -25.45
C ALA A 34 9.35 -38.60 -24.38
N PRO A 35 9.69 -38.51 -23.08
CA PRO A 35 8.71 -38.10 -22.10
C PRO A 35 8.28 -36.68 -22.44
N ALA A 36 6.98 -36.51 -22.71
CA ALA A 36 6.36 -35.21 -22.82
C ALA A 36 6.71 -34.44 -21.54
N SER A 37 7.50 -33.37 -21.68
CA SER A 37 7.74 -32.40 -20.63
C SER A 37 6.37 -31.98 -20.09
N ALA A 38 6.07 -32.38 -18.86
CA ALA A 38 4.94 -31.83 -18.12
C ALA A 38 5.07 -30.30 -18.20
N PRO A 39 3.97 -29.57 -18.46
CA PRO A 39 4.02 -28.13 -18.37
C PRO A 39 4.47 -27.80 -16.96
N ARG A 40 5.64 -27.17 -16.83
CA ARG A 40 6.00 -26.51 -15.58
C ARG A 40 4.89 -25.51 -15.34
N SER A 41 4.09 -25.74 -14.31
CA SER A 41 3.28 -24.70 -13.69
C SER A 41 4.25 -23.68 -13.11
N GLY A 42 4.80 -22.84 -13.98
CA GLY A 42 5.51 -21.64 -13.62
C GLY A 42 4.48 -20.62 -13.19
N THR A 43 4.14 -20.60 -11.91
CA THR A 43 3.89 -19.32 -11.25
C THR A 43 5.26 -18.67 -11.08
N ASP A 44 5.86 -18.24 -12.20
CA ASP A 44 6.87 -17.21 -12.13
C ASP A 44 6.08 -15.95 -11.74
N GLU A 45 5.92 -15.77 -10.43
CA GLU A 45 5.43 -14.55 -9.83
C GLU A 45 6.27 -13.44 -10.45
N LYS A 46 5.65 -12.69 -11.37
CA LYS A 46 6.30 -11.54 -11.99
C LYS A 46 6.44 -10.51 -10.88
N THR A 47 7.53 -10.60 -10.11
CA THR A 47 7.90 -9.60 -9.12
C THR A 47 7.94 -8.28 -9.85
N THR A 48 7.02 -7.41 -9.50
CA THR A 48 6.96 -6.05 -10.01
C THR A 48 8.02 -5.26 -9.24
N ASP A 49 8.89 -4.53 -9.93
CA ASP A 49 9.81 -3.61 -9.26
C ASP A 49 9.10 -2.33 -8.78
N THR A 50 7.75 -2.29 -8.80
CA THR A 50 6.96 -1.10 -8.48
C THR A 50 7.11 -0.75 -7.00
N LYS A 51 7.32 0.53 -6.73
CA LYS A 51 7.44 1.12 -5.40
C LYS A 51 6.31 2.11 -5.15
N THR A 52 5.46 1.80 -4.17
CA THR A 52 4.31 2.64 -3.78
C THR A 52 4.60 3.38 -2.47
N LEU A 53 4.61 4.72 -2.53
CA LEU A 53 4.66 5.60 -1.36
C LEU A 53 3.22 6.04 -1.00
N TRP A 54 2.77 5.70 0.20
CA TRP A 54 1.41 5.98 0.67
C TRP A 54 1.38 7.16 1.63
N LEU A 55 0.52 8.13 1.35
CA LEU A 55 0.38 9.39 2.08
C LEU A 55 -1.08 9.60 2.49
N GLY A 56 -1.27 10.37 3.56
CA GLY A 56 -2.58 10.73 4.08
C GLY A 56 -2.52 10.95 5.58
N ASP A 57 -3.68 11.04 6.23
CA ASP A 57 -3.80 11.27 7.67
C ASP A 57 -3.86 9.96 8.47
N SER A 58 -4.46 10.01 9.66
CA SER A 58 -4.67 8.84 10.51
C SER A 58 -5.55 7.76 9.86
N ILE A 59 -6.48 8.12 8.95
CA ILE A 59 -7.29 7.13 8.21
C ILE A 59 -6.37 6.30 7.31
N ALA A 60 -5.55 6.98 6.51
CA ALA A 60 -4.54 6.35 5.68
C ALA A 60 -3.56 5.52 6.51
N GLY A 61 -3.22 6.00 7.71
CA GLY A 61 -2.37 5.29 8.67
C GLY A 61 -2.98 4.00 9.21
N VAL A 62 -4.29 3.97 9.44
CA VAL A 62 -5.01 2.75 9.88
C VAL A 62 -5.14 1.74 8.75
N GLU A 63 -5.27 2.19 7.50
CA GLU A 63 -5.36 1.31 6.32
C GLU A 63 -3.99 0.74 5.92
N ALA A 64 -2.89 1.45 6.23
CA ALA A 64 -1.55 1.13 5.77
C ALA A 64 -1.03 -0.28 6.14
N PRO A 65 -1.29 -0.87 7.34
CA PRO A 65 -0.82 -2.21 7.67
C PRO A 65 -1.37 -3.29 6.73
N ALA A 66 -2.69 -3.28 6.50
CA ALA A 66 -3.33 -4.21 5.56
C ALA A 66 -2.87 -3.96 4.12
N LEU A 67 -2.79 -2.68 3.72
CA LEU A 67 -2.33 -2.30 2.39
C LEU A 67 -0.89 -2.75 2.12
N GLY A 68 0.00 -2.53 3.07
CA GLY A 68 1.40 -2.93 2.97
C GLY A 68 1.56 -4.45 2.87
N ALA A 69 0.77 -5.22 3.61
CA ALA A 69 0.75 -6.68 3.51
C ALA A 69 0.27 -7.14 2.12
N ALA A 70 -0.83 -6.57 1.63
CA ALA A 70 -1.38 -6.90 0.31
C ALA A 70 -0.43 -6.57 -0.84
N LEU A 71 0.18 -5.37 -0.83
CA LEU A 71 1.15 -4.95 -1.84
C LEU A 71 2.41 -5.80 -1.81
N LYS A 72 2.96 -6.06 -0.62
CA LYS A 72 4.16 -6.89 -0.46
C LYS A 72 3.92 -8.33 -0.93
N ALA A 73 2.76 -8.90 -0.62
CA ALA A 73 2.38 -10.22 -1.11
C ALA A 73 2.23 -10.25 -2.64
N GLY A 74 1.83 -9.13 -3.27
CA GLY A 74 1.79 -8.97 -4.73
C GLY A 74 3.13 -8.58 -5.36
N GLY A 75 4.23 -8.61 -4.60
CA GLY A 75 5.57 -8.26 -5.08
C GLY A 75 5.86 -6.75 -5.17
N VAL A 76 4.95 -5.87 -4.74
CA VAL A 76 5.12 -4.41 -4.79
C VAL A 76 5.81 -3.92 -3.51
N GLU A 77 6.87 -3.13 -3.65
CA GLU A 77 7.49 -2.47 -2.50
C GLU A 77 6.59 -1.36 -1.96
N PHE A 78 6.45 -1.28 -0.64
CA PHE A 78 5.55 -0.35 0.01
C PHE A 78 6.25 0.46 1.09
N LYS A 79 5.99 1.77 1.09
CA LYS A 79 6.36 2.66 2.19
C LYS A 79 5.15 3.44 2.65
N ASN A 80 4.79 3.26 3.93
CA ASN A 80 3.81 4.11 4.59
C ASN A 80 4.46 5.42 5.06
N ALA A 81 3.99 6.54 4.54
CA ALA A 81 4.35 7.90 4.93
C ALA A 81 3.12 8.73 5.37
N SER A 82 2.00 8.06 5.69
CA SER A 82 0.86 8.70 6.35
C SER A 82 1.25 9.26 7.72
N SER A 83 0.48 10.24 8.18
CA SER A 83 0.72 10.93 9.45
C SER A 83 -0.56 11.00 10.27
N ASP A 84 -0.55 10.37 11.45
CA ASP A 84 -1.64 10.48 12.42
C ASP A 84 -1.89 11.94 12.85
N GLY A 85 -0.90 12.83 12.65
CA GLY A 85 -1.00 14.27 12.89
C GLY A 85 -1.67 15.08 11.76
N GLY A 86 -2.27 14.41 10.78
CA GLY A 86 -3.17 15.03 9.81
C GLY A 86 -2.72 14.96 8.35
N GLY A 87 -1.44 14.77 8.07
CA GLY A 87 -0.92 14.33 6.76
C GLY A 87 -1.31 15.12 5.50
N THR A 88 -1.99 16.25 5.63
CA THR A 88 -2.50 17.05 4.50
C THR A 88 -1.37 17.59 3.64
N VAL A 89 -1.63 17.81 2.35
CA VAL A 89 -0.77 18.61 1.45
C VAL A 89 -1.30 20.01 1.20
N VAL A 90 -2.49 20.33 1.71
CA VAL A 90 -3.21 21.59 1.44
C VAL A 90 -2.85 22.65 2.47
N GLU A 91 -2.14 23.69 2.03
CA GLU A 91 -1.82 24.86 2.84
C GLU A 91 -2.99 25.86 2.89
N GLY A 92 -4.15 25.43 3.42
CA GLY A 92 -5.37 26.23 3.29
C GLY A 92 -5.62 27.26 4.39
N ASP A 93 -5.64 26.85 5.67
CA ASP A 93 -5.85 27.75 6.81
C ASP A 93 -4.71 27.69 7.85
N LYS A 94 -4.85 28.45 8.95
CA LYS A 94 -3.83 28.51 10.01
C LYS A 94 -3.59 27.16 10.71
N MET A 95 -4.55 26.24 10.66
CA MET A 95 -4.45 24.90 11.26
C MET A 95 -3.84 23.91 10.28
N SER A 96 -4.27 23.88 9.02
CA SER A 96 -3.77 22.93 8.02
C SER A 96 -2.36 23.28 7.51
N MET A 97 -2.01 24.58 7.42
CA MET A 97 -0.71 25.04 6.91
C MET A 97 0.53 24.45 7.62
N PRO A 98 0.67 24.48 8.95
CA PRO A 98 1.84 23.88 9.61
C PRO A 98 1.92 22.36 9.39
N ILE A 99 0.78 21.67 9.32
CA ILE A 99 0.71 20.23 9.02
C ILE A 99 1.20 20.00 7.59
N ALA A 100 0.66 20.73 6.62
CA ALA A 100 1.05 20.62 5.22
C ALA A 100 2.54 20.87 4.99
N ARG A 101 3.13 21.88 5.62
CA ARG A 101 4.57 22.14 5.54
C ARG A 101 5.41 20.98 6.08
N SER A 102 4.96 20.36 7.18
CA SER A 102 5.61 19.16 7.72
C SER A 102 5.52 17.99 6.75
N THR A 103 4.33 17.75 6.18
CA THR A 103 4.09 16.73 5.15
C THR A 103 5.00 16.93 3.94
N TRP A 104 5.04 18.15 3.36
CA TRP A 104 5.90 18.45 2.22
C TRP A 104 7.39 18.19 2.51
N LYS A 105 7.86 18.53 3.71
CA LYS A 105 9.24 18.27 4.14
C LYS A 105 9.51 16.77 4.27
N ALA A 106 8.57 16.00 4.80
CA ALA A 106 8.69 14.55 4.92
C ALA A 106 8.67 13.87 3.55
N LEU A 107 7.71 14.24 2.70
CA LEU A 107 7.58 13.75 1.34
C LEU A 107 8.88 13.92 0.53
N GLY A 108 9.54 15.08 0.61
CA GLY A 108 10.82 15.27 -0.07
C GLY A 108 11.92 14.30 0.39
N ARG A 109 11.98 13.97 1.70
CA ARG A 109 12.92 12.96 2.22
C ARG A 109 12.54 11.55 1.78
N ASP A 110 11.24 11.26 1.76
CA ASP A 110 10.74 9.94 1.39
C ASP A 110 10.94 9.66 -0.09
N ILE A 111 10.69 10.63 -0.96
CA ILE A 111 11.01 10.56 -2.39
C ILE A 111 12.51 10.31 -2.60
N ALA A 112 13.37 11.10 -1.95
CA ALA A 112 14.82 10.98 -2.13
C ALA A 112 15.38 9.61 -1.68
N SER A 113 14.82 9.04 -0.60
CA SER A 113 15.29 7.78 -0.03
C SER A 113 14.65 6.54 -0.65
N PHE A 114 13.36 6.60 -0.98
CA PHE A 114 12.59 5.45 -1.43
C PHE A 114 12.49 5.37 -2.95
N ARG A 115 12.55 6.51 -3.66
CA ARG A 115 12.40 6.63 -5.12
C ARG A 115 11.15 5.89 -5.63
N PRO A 116 9.94 6.32 -5.23
CA PRO A 116 8.71 5.65 -5.61
C PRO A 116 8.43 5.75 -7.11
N ASP A 117 7.77 4.75 -7.67
CA ASP A 117 7.14 4.82 -9.00
C ASP A 117 5.71 5.36 -8.90
N VAL A 118 5.07 5.15 -7.75
CA VAL A 118 3.71 5.63 -7.45
C VAL A 118 3.72 6.39 -6.13
N ILE A 119 3.28 7.64 -6.19
CA ILE A 119 2.92 8.41 -5.00
C ILE A 119 1.40 8.36 -4.89
N ALA A 120 0.90 7.67 -3.87
CA ALA A 120 -0.52 7.55 -3.60
C ALA A 120 -0.91 8.39 -2.38
N TYR A 121 -1.84 9.31 -2.56
CA TYR A 121 -2.30 10.24 -1.52
C TYR A 121 -3.79 10.05 -1.28
N GLN A 122 -4.15 9.61 -0.07
CA GLN A 122 -5.53 9.71 0.40
C GLN A 122 -5.81 11.14 0.82
N ILE A 123 -6.84 11.73 0.21
CA ILE A 123 -7.38 13.02 0.62
C ILE A 123 -7.68 12.96 2.11
N THR A 124 -7.22 13.97 2.85
CA THR A 124 -7.29 13.92 4.32
C THR A 124 -8.55 14.55 4.85
N THR A 125 -8.86 14.24 6.11
CA THR A 125 -9.85 14.99 6.88
C THR A 125 -9.43 16.44 7.14
N TYR A 126 -8.18 16.82 6.81
CA TYR A 126 -7.53 18.11 7.05
C TYR A 126 -7.21 18.92 5.78
N ASP A 127 -7.70 18.51 4.61
CA ASP A 127 -7.54 19.25 3.34
C ASP A 127 -8.43 20.51 3.32
N TRP A 128 -8.36 21.28 4.40
CA TRP A 128 -9.12 22.47 4.70
C TRP A 128 -8.52 23.63 3.95
N GLY A 129 -9.22 24.09 2.92
CA GLY A 129 -8.92 25.23 2.08
C GLY A 129 -10.07 25.48 1.13
N THR A 130 -9.98 26.54 0.33
CA THR A 130 -10.90 26.73 -0.80
C THR A 130 -10.67 25.63 -1.85
N ALA A 131 -11.66 25.39 -2.72
CA ALA A 131 -11.50 24.46 -3.84
C ALA A 131 -10.27 24.78 -4.71
N GLN A 132 -9.97 26.06 -4.89
CA GLN A 132 -8.78 26.51 -5.61
C GLN A 132 -7.47 26.16 -4.87
N GLN A 133 -7.43 26.33 -3.55
CA GLN A 133 -6.25 25.95 -2.75
C GLN A 133 -6.02 24.43 -2.76
N GLN A 134 -7.10 23.64 -2.68
CA GLN A 134 -7.04 22.18 -2.78
C GLN A 134 -6.49 21.76 -4.15
N ARG A 135 -7.09 22.26 -5.22
CA ARG A 135 -6.64 22.00 -6.59
C ARG A 135 -5.17 22.37 -6.79
N ALA A 136 -4.77 23.58 -6.42
CA ALA A 136 -3.37 24.02 -6.55
C ALA A 136 -2.39 23.12 -5.77
N SER A 137 -2.81 22.60 -4.61
CA SER A 137 -1.99 21.69 -3.80
C SER A 137 -1.87 20.31 -4.44
N TYR A 138 -2.94 19.79 -5.05
CA TYR A 138 -2.90 18.54 -5.79
C TYR A 138 -2.12 18.67 -7.11
N GLU A 139 -2.22 19.80 -7.81
CA GLU A 139 -1.37 20.11 -8.98
C GLU A 139 0.11 20.19 -8.59
N LYS A 140 0.42 20.81 -7.45
CA LYS A 140 1.78 20.81 -6.87
C LYS A 140 2.25 19.39 -6.55
N LEU A 141 1.37 18.53 -6.02
CA LEU A 141 1.70 17.13 -5.75
C LEU A 141 1.94 16.35 -7.04
N ALA A 142 1.12 16.57 -8.07
CA ALA A 142 1.29 15.97 -9.39
C ALA A 142 2.63 16.36 -10.01
N LYS A 143 2.99 17.65 -9.94
CA LYS A 143 4.31 18.13 -10.37
C LYS A 143 5.43 17.46 -9.57
N THR A 144 5.27 17.33 -8.26
CA THR A 144 6.27 16.71 -7.39
C THR A 144 6.48 15.24 -7.74
N ALA A 145 5.40 14.48 -8.00
CA ALA A 145 5.48 13.09 -8.45
C ALA A 145 6.21 12.98 -9.79
N ARG A 146 5.80 13.79 -10.79
CA ARG A 146 6.43 13.79 -12.11
C ARG A 146 7.91 14.14 -12.05
N ASP A 147 8.30 15.16 -11.27
CA ASP A 147 9.69 15.56 -11.11
C ASP A 147 10.54 14.46 -10.43
N ALA A 148 9.90 13.58 -9.66
CA ALA A 148 10.51 12.40 -9.06
C ALA A 148 10.53 11.16 -9.98
N GLY A 149 9.95 11.24 -11.18
CA GLY A 149 9.77 10.10 -12.07
C GLY A 149 8.63 9.16 -11.67
N ALA A 150 7.72 9.62 -10.80
CA ALA A 150 6.57 8.86 -10.31
C ALA A 150 5.25 9.33 -10.94
N GLU A 151 4.26 8.45 -10.97
CA GLU A 151 2.85 8.82 -11.18
C GLU A 151 2.16 9.19 -9.86
N LEU A 152 1.09 9.98 -9.93
CA LEU A 152 0.28 10.34 -8.77
C LEU A 152 -1.06 9.60 -8.80
N VAL A 153 -1.43 9.00 -7.68
CA VAL A 153 -2.76 8.47 -7.42
C VAL A 153 -3.40 9.28 -6.29
N LEU A 154 -4.50 9.95 -6.57
CA LEU A 154 -5.35 10.63 -5.58
C LEU A 154 -6.51 9.72 -5.20
N VAL A 155 -6.75 9.52 -3.90
CA VAL A 155 -7.78 8.60 -3.40
C VAL A 155 -8.77 9.36 -2.53
N SER A 156 -10.07 9.19 -2.76
CA SER A 156 -11.07 9.79 -1.86
C SER A 156 -11.03 9.11 -0.47
N ALA A 157 -11.19 9.92 0.57
CA ALA A 157 -11.30 9.41 1.94
C ALA A 157 -12.64 8.68 2.14
N PRO A 158 -12.72 7.71 3.08
CA PRO A 158 -14.00 7.23 3.58
C PRO A 158 -14.83 8.43 4.10
N PRO A 159 -16.13 8.54 3.78
CA PRO A 159 -16.96 9.60 4.34
C PRO A 159 -17.08 9.43 5.86
N TYR A 160 -17.13 10.51 6.62
CA TYR A 160 -17.30 10.47 8.08
C TYR A 160 -18.37 11.48 8.50
N LYS A 161 -18.84 11.35 9.75
CA LYS A 161 -19.80 12.31 10.28
C LYS A 161 -19.13 13.67 10.42
N VAL A 162 -19.70 14.68 9.77
CA VAL A 162 -19.32 16.09 9.97
C VAL A 162 -19.91 16.57 11.29
N ASP A 163 -19.16 16.39 12.38
CA ASP A 163 -19.51 16.86 13.71
C ASP A 163 -19.20 18.36 13.89
N ASP A 164 -19.33 18.88 15.11
CA ASP A 164 -19.10 20.30 15.41
C ASP A 164 -17.67 20.75 15.12
N PHE A 165 -16.68 19.85 15.22
CA PHE A 165 -15.30 20.17 14.88
C PHE A 165 -15.14 20.38 13.37
N TYR A 166 -15.73 19.49 12.57
CA TYR A 166 -15.67 19.54 11.10
C TYR A 166 -16.68 20.48 10.46
N LYS A 167 -17.71 20.93 11.18
CA LYS A 167 -18.83 21.71 10.62
C LYS A 167 -18.39 22.95 9.86
N LYS A 168 -17.40 23.69 10.40
CA LYS A 168 -16.83 24.87 9.73
C LYS A 168 -16.05 24.53 8.46
N TYR A 169 -15.63 23.28 8.28
CA TYR A 169 -14.88 22.77 7.14
C TYR A 169 -15.73 21.93 6.17
N ALA A 170 -17.04 21.82 6.39
CA ALA A 170 -17.94 21.00 5.57
C ALA A 170 -17.84 21.32 4.07
N GLY A 171 -17.67 22.60 3.72
CA GLY A 171 -17.43 23.03 2.34
C GLY A 171 -16.15 22.45 1.75
N ALA A 172 -15.04 22.52 2.49
CA ALA A 172 -13.74 21.99 2.07
C ALA A 172 -13.76 20.46 1.95
N ILE A 173 -14.38 19.76 2.91
CA ILE A 173 -14.55 18.30 2.88
C ILE A 173 -15.31 17.87 1.62
N LYS A 174 -16.36 18.62 1.25
CA LYS A 174 -17.15 18.34 0.06
C LYS A 174 -16.41 18.67 -1.25
N SER A 175 -15.56 19.70 -1.26
CA SER A 175 -14.86 20.13 -2.48
C SER A 175 -13.59 19.33 -2.78
N ALA A 176 -12.94 18.76 -1.75
CA ALA A 176 -11.64 18.11 -1.92
C ALA A 176 -11.64 16.95 -2.95
N PRO A 177 -12.59 15.98 -2.92
CA PRO A 177 -12.63 14.92 -3.94
C PRO A 177 -12.84 15.46 -5.35
N LYS A 178 -13.67 16.51 -5.51
CA LYS A 178 -13.91 17.13 -6.82
C LYS A 178 -12.66 17.81 -7.36
N ALA A 179 -11.94 18.53 -6.51
CA ALA A 179 -10.68 19.16 -6.90
C ALA A 179 -9.63 18.11 -7.30
N ALA A 180 -9.60 16.95 -6.64
CA ALA A 180 -8.70 15.86 -7.01
C ALA A 180 -9.07 15.23 -8.36
N GLU A 181 -10.36 15.00 -8.61
CA GLU A 181 -10.90 14.52 -9.89
C GLU A 181 -10.55 15.49 -11.03
N GLU A 182 -10.79 16.80 -10.85
CA GLU A 182 -10.43 17.83 -11.83
C GLU A 182 -8.94 17.83 -12.21
N VAL A 183 -8.06 17.59 -11.22
CA VAL A 183 -6.61 17.50 -11.47
C VAL A 183 -6.25 16.23 -12.22
N ALA A 184 -6.88 15.10 -11.90
CA ALA A 184 -6.70 13.85 -12.62
C ALA A 184 -7.13 13.97 -14.09
N ASP A 185 -8.33 14.53 -14.33
CA ASP A 185 -8.87 14.73 -15.68
C ASP A 185 -8.00 15.66 -16.54
N ALA A 186 -7.43 16.71 -15.93
CA ALA A 186 -6.56 17.65 -16.61
C ALA A 186 -5.12 17.14 -16.84
N SER A 187 -4.76 15.97 -16.29
CA SER A 187 -3.36 15.50 -16.23
C SER A 187 -2.85 14.83 -17.51
N GLY A 188 -3.72 14.55 -18.48
CA GLY A 188 -3.39 13.74 -19.65
C GLY A 188 -3.02 12.29 -19.32
N GLY A 189 -3.50 11.76 -18.19
CA GLY A 189 -3.30 10.37 -17.76
C GLY A 189 -2.09 10.14 -16.84
N THR A 190 -1.44 11.20 -16.36
CA THR A 190 -0.29 11.12 -15.42
C THR A 190 -0.70 11.18 -13.95
N VAL A 191 -1.95 11.57 -13.69
CA VAL A 191 -2.58 11.57 -12.38
C VAL A 191 -3.88 10.78 -12.48
N HIS A 192 -4.08 9.87 -11.53
CA HIS A 192 -5.29 9.05 -11.45
C HIS A 192 -6.09 9.41 -10.21
N PHE A 193 -7.41 9.53 -10.34
CA PHE A 193 -8.30 9.67 -9.20
C PHE A 193 -9.10 8.38 -8.98
N TYR A 194 -8.99 7.82 -7.78
CA TYR A 194 -9.75 6.64 -7.38
C TYR A 194 -10.80 7.01 -6.33
N ASP A 195 -12.06 7.03 -6.76
CA ASP A 195 -13.17 7.22 -5.84
C ASP A 195 -13.49 5.93 -5.05
N ALA A 196 -13.16 5.95 -3.77
CA ALA A 196 -13.43 4.90 -2.80
C ALA A 196 -14.88 4.88 -2.31
N SER A 197 -15.77 5.75 -2.80
CA SER A 197 -17.20 5.73 -2.44
C SER A 197 -17.90 4.41 -2.77
N ALA A 198 -17.45 3.68 -3.80
CA ALA A 198 -17.96 2.35 -4.12
C ALA A 198 -17.69 1.33 -3.00
N LEU A 199 -16.61 1.52 -2.23
CA LEU A 199 -16.26 0.71 -1.07
C LEU A 199 -16.95 1.23 0.19
N TRP A 200 -16.84 2.53 0.46
CA TRP A 200 -17.21 3.11 1.75
C TRP A 200 -18.62 3.68 1.82
N GLY A 201 -19.31 3.80 0.68
CA GLY A 201 -20.51 4.60 0.54
C GLY A 201 -20.21 6.10 0.38
N THR A 202 -21.27 6.89 0.29
CA THR A 202 -21.19 8.36 0.07
C THR A 202 -21.51 9.16 1.33
N ASP A 203 -21.91 8.51 2.41
CA ASP A 203 -22.18 9.14 3.71
C ASP A 203 -21.57 8.32 4.86
N GLY A 204 -21.33 8.98 5.99
CA GLY A 204 -20.70 8.36 7.16
C GLY A 204 -21.57 7.31 7.88
N ALA A 205 -22.85 7.18 7.52
CA ALA A 205 -23.77 6.19 8.07
C ALA A 205 -23.92 4.95 7.17
N ALA A 206 -23.22 4.90 6.04
CA ALA A 206 -23.28 3.78 5.11
C ALA A 206 -22.86 2.47 5.79
N ALA A 207 -23.80 1.52 5.86
CA ALA A 207 -23.62 0.21 6.50
C ALA A 207 -22.52 -0.66 5.88
N LYS A 208 -22.03 -0.28 4.68
CA LYS A 208 -21.00 -1.02 3.93
C LYS A 208 -19.59 -0.84 4.51
N ALA A 209 -19.35 0.24 5.25
CA ALA A 209 -18.04 0.52 5.79
C ALA A 209 -17.88 -0.14 7.16
N GLN A 210 -17.04 -1.18 7.25
CA GLN A 210 -16.65 -1.82 8.52
C GLN A 210 -15.72 -0.88 9.30
N ARG A 211 -16.34 0.14 9.90
CA ARG A 211 -15.70 1.21 10.67
C ARG A 211 -15.47 0.81 12.11
N SER A 212 -14.52 1.51 12.70
CA SER A 212 -14.30 1.52 14.13
C SER A 212 -15.39 2.27 14.88
N SER A 213 -15.37 2.14 16.20
CA SER A 213 -16.34 2.76 17.11
C SER A 213 -16.35 4.28 17.07
N ASP A 214 -15.27 4.91 16.57
CA ASP A 214 -15.19 6.37 16.43
C ASP A 214 -15.90 6.92 15.18
N GLY A 215 -16.35 6.05 14.27
CA GLY A 215 -17.05 6.43 13.05
C GLY A 215 -16.19 7.11 11.97
N ILE A 216 -14.88 7.22 12.18
CA ILE A 216 -13.92 7.84 11.25
C ILE A 216 -13.01 6.78 10.65
N HIS A 217 -12.33 6.01 11.50
CA HIS A 217 -11.34 5.02 11.07
C HIS A 217 -11.98 3.68 10.68
N SER A 218 -11.29 2.90 9.86
CA SER A 218 -11.70 1.53 9.52
C SER A 218 -11.27 0.54 10.61
N CYS A 219 -12.02 -0.57 10.74
CA CYS A 219 -11.54 -1.76 11.44
C CYS A 219 -10.69 -2.64 10.52
N GLN A 220 -10.15 -3.74 11.05
CA GLN A 220 -9.33 -4.70 10.30
C GLN A 220 -9.99 -5.11 8.98
N GLN A 221 -11.28 -5.41 9.02
CA GLN A 221 -12.02 -5.88 7.86
C GLN A 221 -12.23 -4.75 6.85
N GLY A 222 -12.47 -3.51 7.31
CA GLY A 222 -12.50 -2.34 6.45
C GLY A 222 -11.14 -2.05 5.81
N SER A 223 -10.05 -2.11 6.59
CA SER A 223 -8.68 -1.98 6.09
C SER A 223 -8.32 -3.07 5.07
N ALA A 224 -8.75 -4.32 5.30
CA ALA A 224 -8.59 -5.40 4.32
C ALA A 224 -9.40 -5.16 3.04
N ALA A 225 -10.65 -4.73 3.17
CA ALA A 225 -11.50 -4.43 2.02
C ALA A 225 -10.90 -3.29 1.18
N PHE A 226 -10.35 -2.26 1.83
CA PHE A 226 -9.59 -1.19 1.18
C PHE A 226 -8.34 -1.70 0.50
N ALA A 227 -7.50 -2.47 1.19
CA ALA A 227 -6.28 -3.04 0.63
C ALA A 227 -6.56 -3.86 -0.64
N LYS A 228 -7.57 -4.75 -0.60
CA LYS A 228 -8.01 -5.50 -1.78
C LYS A 228 -8.47 -4.57 -2.91
N TRP A 229 -9.36 -3.64 -2.61
CA TRP A 229 -9.94 -2.70 -3.58
C TRP A 229 -8.88 -1.79 -4.24
N PHE A 230 -7.89 -1.33 -3.47
CA PHE A 230 -6.85 -0.42 -3.93
C PHE A 230 -5.78 -1.16 -4.72
N THR A 231 -5.32 -2.32 -4.23
CA THR A 231 -4.35 -3.15 -4.97
C THR A 231 -4.89 -3.65 -6.30
N GLU A 232 -6.19 -3.95 -6.40
CA GLU A 232 -6.84 -4.28 -7.69
C GLU A 232 -6.80 -3.13 -8.70
N ARG A 233 -6.96 -1.89 -8.24
CA ARG A 233 -6.85 -0.71 -9.11
C ARG A 233 -5.41 -0.48 -9.55
N LEU A 234 -4.48 -0.51 -8.60
CA LEU A 234 -3.06 -0.37 -8.91
C LEU A 234 -2.58 -1.48 -9.85
N GLY A 235 -2.99 -2.72 -9.62
CA GLY A 235 -2.63 -3.85 -10.47
C GLY A 235 -3.13 -3.68 -11.90
N LYS A 236 -4.37 -3.22 -12.06
CA LYS A 236 -4.94 -2.88 -13.38
C LYS A 236 -4.18 -1.74 -14.06
N GLN A 237 -3.79 -0.71 -13.30
CA GLN A 237 -3.12 0.48 -13.83
C GLN A 237 -1.65 0.21 -14.20
N TYR A 238 -0.93 -0.52 -13.36
CA TYR A 238 0.53 -0.69 -13.44
C TYR A 238 0.96 -2.09 -13.90
N GLY A 239 0.00 -2.95 -14.25
CA GLY A 239 0.26 -4.23 -14.91
C GLY A 239 0.81 -5.33 -13.99
N PHE A 240 0.45 -5.30 -12.70
CA PHE A 240 0.75 -6.38 -11.75
C PHE A 240 -0.51 -7.11 -11.29
N THR A 241 -0.33 -8.35 -10.83
CA THR A 241 -1.43 -9.16 -10.29
C THR A 241 -1.52 -8.94 -8.77
N PRO A 242 -2.64 -8.44 -8.23
CA PRO A 242 -2.84 -8.35 -6.79
C PRO A 242 -2.79 -9.74 -6.15
N ALA A 243 -2.16 -9.84 -5.00
CA ALA A 243 -2.16 -11.08 -4.21
C ALA A 243 -3.58 -11.43 -3.73
N ALA A 244 -3.89 -12.72 -3.73
CA ALA A 244 -5.16 -13.22 -3.22
C ALA A 244 -5.26 -12.96 -1.70
N PRO A 245 -6.45 -12.61 -1.15
CA PRO A 245 -6.59 -12.28 0.26
C PRO A 245 -6.06 -13.35 1.23
N ASP A 246 -6.15 -14.63 0.90
CA ASP A 246 -5.63 -15.72 1.73
C ASP A 246 -4.10 -15.72 1.88
N GLN A 247 -3.38 -14.97 1.05
CA GLN A 247 -1.92 -14.80 1.12
C GLN A 247 -1.49 -13.76 2.15
N TRP A 248 -2.32 -12.75 2.46
CA TRP A 248 -1.94 -11.62 3.32
C TRP A 248 -2.95 -11.27 4.41
N ALA A 249 -4.23 -11.64 4.29
CA ALA A 249 -5.29 -11.30 5.24
C ALA A 249 -5.29 -12.15 6.53
N LYS A 250 -4.15 -12.80 6.82
CA LYS A 250 -3.87 -13.60 8.03
C LYS A 250 -2.55 -13.19 8.70
N ASP A 251 -1.88 -12.19 8.13
CA ASP A 251 -0.59 -11.72 8.56
C ASP A 251 -0.68 -10.94 9.89
N PRO A 252 0.44 -10.66 10.57
CA PRO A 252 0.45 -9.99 11.87
C PRO A 252 -0.26 -8.63 11.92
N TRP A 253 -0.48 -7.97 10.78
CA TRP A 253 -1.21 -6.70 10.72
C TRP A 253 -2.64 -6.82 11.28
N VAL A 254 -3.28 -7.99 11.20
CA VAL A 254 -4.63 -8.22 11.74
C VAL A 254 -4.67 -7.96 13.26
N GLY A 255 -3.55 -8.21 13.94
CA GLY A 255 -3.36 -7.95 15.37
C GLY A 255 -2.76 -6.58 15.69
N ASP A 256 -2.68 -5.63 14.74
CA ASP A 256 -2.11 -4.31 15.00
C ASP A 256 -2.88 -3.62 16.15
N ARG A 257 -2.12 -3.15 17.14
CA ARG A 257 -2.66 -2.54 18.36
C ARG A 257 -3.55 -1.33 18.06
N ARG A 258 -3.40 -0.67 16.91
CA ARG A 258 -4.27 0.42 16.47
C ARG A 258 -5.74 -0.01 16.42
N TYR A 259 -6.02 -1.18 15.87
CA TYR A 259 -7.41 -1.65 15.76
C TYR A 259 -8.05 -1.90 17.12
N ALA A 260 -7.30 -2.49 18.06
CA ALA A 260 -7.78 -2.68 19.43
C ALA A 260 -8.08 -1.33 20.12
N LYS A 261 -7.23 -0.32 19.92
CA LYS A 261 -7.46 1.03 20.47
C LYS A 261 -8.69 1.72 19.88
N LEU A 262 -9.05 1.39 18.64
CA LEU A 262 -10.21 1.91 17.93
C LEU A 262 -11.52 1.14 18.27
N GLY A 263 -11.44 0.16 19.16
CA GLY A 263 -12.60 -0.63 19.59
C GLY A 263 -13.08 -1.62 18.54
N CYS A 264 -12.18 -2.04 17.63
CA CYS A 264 -12.48 -3.10 16.67
C CYS A 264 -12.33 -4.46 17.35
N GLY A 265 -13.41 -5.23 17.38
CA GLY A 265 -13.51 -6.56 18.00
C GLY A 265 -14.37 -7.49 17.16
#